data_AF-A0A950IYQ3-F1
#
_entry.id   AF-A0A950IYQ3-F1
#
_cell.length_a   1.000
_cell.length_b   1.000
_cell.length_c   1.000
_cell.angle_alpha   90.00
_cell.angle_beta   90.00
_cell.angle_gamma   90.00
#
_symmetry.space_group_name_H-M   'P 1'
#
loop_
_entity.id
_entity.type
_entity.pdbx_description
1 polymer ?
#
loop_
_entity_poly.entity_id
_entity_poly.type
_entity_poly.pdbx_seq_one_letter_code
_entity_poly.pdbx_strand_id
1 'polypeptide(L)'
;MIVRSSLSWFRLLFVWHGSVLPRILPRLLLVLLIAVLAAAARHWWLSSFGDSALSIPTFTLLGVSLAIFLGFRNSVSYDRFWEARKLWGGVLIVNRSITRQLLSAVPRHPLTAQTADLLCAFAYALKAQLRHEHDCQHLLRLLPASMLDEVQAARFAPAIILRRLGELIQQMQREGCISELQWQALDRKLDT
;
A
#
# COMPACT_ATOMS: atom_id res chain seq x y z
N MET A 1 2.06 -8.82 3.85
CA MET A 1 1.30 -8.56 5.11
C MET A 1 2.29 -8.75 6.23
N ILE A 2 2.62 -7.70 7.00
CA ILE A 2 3.37 -7.91 8.25
C ILE A 2 2.39 -8.59 9.18
N VAL A 3 2.37 -9.92 9.17
CA VAL A 3 1.66 -10.71 10.17
C VAL A 3 2.47 -10.55 11.45
N ARG A 4 2.12 -9.55 12.26
CA ARG A 4 2.67 -9.49 13.62
C ARG A 4 2.07 -10.69 14.35
N SER A 5 2.93 -11.47 15.01
CA SER A 5 2.46 -12.40 16.03
C SER A 5 1.55 -11.63 16.99
N SER A 6 0.48 -12.25 17.46
CA SER A 6 -0.47 -11.65 18.39
C SER A 6 0.21 -11.31 19.71
N LEU A 7 0.91 -10.17 19.75
CA LEU A 7 1.37 -9.58 20.99
C LEU A 7 0.13 -9.23 21.79
N SER A 8 0.14 -9.50 23.09
CA SER A 8 -0.93 -9.04 23.97
C SER A 8 -1.11 -7.52 23.81
N TRP A 9 -2.35 -7.05 23.87
CA TRP A 9 -2.69 -5.62 23.72
C TRP A 9 -1.82 -4.70 24.60
N PHE A 10 -1.40 -5.21 25.77
CA PHE A 10 -0.49 -4.52 26.68
C PHE A 10 0.94 -4.38 26.14
N ARG A 11 1.51 -5.42 25.53
CA ARG A 11 2.86 -5.35 24.93
C ARG A 11 2.90 -4.41 23.72
N LEU A 12 1.78 -4.25 23.01
CA LEU A 12 1.65 -3.30 21.91
C LEU A 12 1.81 -1.83 22.37
N LEU A 13 1.44 -1.51 23.62
CA LEU A 13 1.56 -0.15 24.18
C LEU A 13 3.03 0.30 24.31
N PHE A 14 3.95 -0.64 24.51
CA PHE A 14 5.39 -0.38 24.71
C PHE A 14 6.24 -0.55 23.45
N VAL A 15 5.61 -0.74 22.28
CA VAL A 15 6.35 -0.84 21.01
C VAL A 15 6.81 0.56 20.61
N TRP A 16 8.12 0.79 20.69
CA TRP A 16 8.74 2.05 20.28
C TRP A 16 8.99 2.13 18.76
N HIS A 17 9.59 1.08 18.21
CA HIS A 17 9.99 1.06 16.80
C HIS A 17 8.79 0.80 15.88
N GLY A 18 8.51 1.78 15.01
CA GLY A 18 7.40 1.72 14.06
C GLY A 18 6.03 2.06 14.66
N SER A 19 5.96 2.60 15.88
CA SER A 19 4.72 3.16 16.43
C SER A 19 4.60 4.66 16.13
N VAL A 20 3.40 5.19 16.36
CA VAL A 20 3.11 6.63 16.24
C VAL A 20 3.65 7.40 17.45
N LEU A 21 3.99 6.72 18.55
CA LEU A 21 4.35 7.32 19.83
C LEU A 21 5.53 8.29 19.73
N PRO A 22 6.70 7.96 19.11
CA PRO A 22 7.81 8.91 19.00
C PRO A 22 7.43 10.17 18.21
N ARG A 23 6.47 10.07 17.29
CA ARG A 23 6.01 11.21 16.47
C ARG A 23 5.08 12.15 17.24
N ILE A 24 4.29 11.65 18.20
CA ILE A 24 3.34 12.46 18.99
C ILE A 24 3.90 12.86 20.36
N LEU A 25 4.93 12.18 20.86
CA LEU A 25 5.57 12.46 22.14
C LEU A 25 5.94 13.94 22.35
N PRO A 26 6.59 14.65 21.41
CA PRO A 26 6.91 16.07 21.64
C PRO A 26 5.66 16.93 21.82
N ARG A 27 4.55 16.59 21.14
CA ARG A 27 3.27 17.30 21.29
C ARG A 27 2.62 16.99 22.65
N LEU A 28 2.68 15.73 23.09
CA LEU A 28 2.20 15.33 24.42
C LEU A 28 2.97 16.02 25.53
N LEU A 29 4.30 16.11 25.41
CA LEU A 29 5.16 16.82 26.36
C LEU A 29 4.86 18.32 26.40
N LEU A 30 4.61 18.94 25.24
CA LEU A 30 4.20 20.35 25.18
C LEU A 30 2.85 20.57 25.88
N VAL A 31 1.85 19.73 25.61
CA VAL A 31 0.54 19.81 26.26
C VAL A 31 0.67 19.61 27.77
N LEU A 32 1.48 18.65 28.21
CA LEU A 32 1.77 18.41 29.63
C LEU A 32 2.43 19.63 30.28
N LEU A 33 3.43 20.22 29.64
CA LEU A 33 4.12 21.42 30.12
C LEU A 33 3.13 22.57 30.30
N ILE A 34 2.30 22.83 29.29
CA ILE A 34 1.26 23.88 29.36
C ILE A 34 0.28 23.60 30.49
N ALA A 35 -0.16 22.35 30.66
CA ALA A 35 -1.08 21.97 31.74
C ALA A 35 -0.48 22.18 33.13
N VAL A 36 0.80 21.82 33.32
CA VAL A 36 1.53 22.03 34.59
C VAL A 36 1.68 23.53 34.88
N LEU A 37 2.07 24.33 33.88
CA LEU A 37 2.21 25.78 34.04
C LEU A 37 0.87 26.44 34.36
N ALA A 38 -0.21 26.05 33.67
CA ALA A 38 -1.55 26.55 33.94
C ALA A 38 -2.04 26.19 35.35
N ALA A 39 -1.78 24.96 35.81
CA ALA A 39 -2.12 24.52 37.15
C ALA A 39 -1.35 25.29 38.24
N ALA A 40 -0.06 25.53 38.04
CA ALA A 40 0.79 26.29 38.96
C ALA A 40 0.40 27.78 39.00
N ALA A 41 0.09 28.38 37.85
CA ALA A 41 -0.28 29.79 37.74
C ALA A 41 -1.75 30.07 38.12
N ARG A 42 -2.57 29.03 38.35
CA ARG A 42 -4.02 29.16 38.55
C ARG A 42 -4.42 30.17 39.63
N HIS A 43 -3.75 30.13 40.80
CA HIS A 43 -4.12 31.00 41.91
C HIS A 43 -3.84 32.48 41.61
N TRP A 44 -2.66 32.76 41.04
CA TRP A 44 -2.26 34.10 40.59
C TRP A 44 -3.13 34.63 39.43
N TRP A 45 -3.51 33.75 38.51
CA TRP A 45 -4.36 34.11 37.37
C TRP A 45 -5.76 34.51 37.82
N LEU A 46 -6.37 33.71 38.70
CA LEU A 46 -7.72 33.99 39.22
C LEU A 46 -7.77 35.27 40.05
N SER A 47 -6.69 35.64 40.75
CA SER A 47 -6.64 36.89 41.52
C SER A 47 -6.40 38.13 40.64
N SER A 48 -5.67 38.00 39.53
CA SER A 48 -5.30 39.13 38.66
C SER A 48 -6.27 39.34 37.48
N PHE A 49 -6.91 38.27 37.01
CA PHE A 49 -7.75 38.24 35.79
C PHE A 49 -9.06 37.47 36.02
N GLY A 50 -9.70 37.65 37.19
CA GLY A 50 -10.90 36.91 37.60
C GLY A 50 -12.05 36.91 36.58
N ASP A 51 -12.19 37.98 35.80
CA ASP A 51 -13.23 38.12 34.75
C ASP A 51 -12.92 37.35 33.45
N SER A 52 -11.67 36.90 33.26
CA SER A 52 -11.20 36.19 32.05
C SER A 52 -11.26 34.66 32.21
N ALA A 53 -12.30 34.15 32.86
CA ALA A 53 -12.49 32.71 33.03
C ALA A 53 -12.76 32.03 31.68
N LEU A 54 -11.87 31.13 31.26
CA LEU A 54 -12.07 30.29 30.08
C LEU A 54 -13.27 29.37 30.31
N SER A 55 -14.30 29.52 29.48
CA SER A 55 -15.55 28.77 29.63
C SER A 55 -15.39 27.33 29.11
N ILE A 56 -15.62 26.36 30.00
CA ILE A 56 -15.60 24.91 29.69
C ILE A 56 -16.50 24.56 28.48
N PRO A 57 -17.73 25.10 28.34
CA PRO A 57 -18.62 24.77 27.23
C PRO A 57 -18.02 25.04 25.84
N THR A 58 -17.21 26.09 25.69
CA THR A 58 -16.54 26.42 24.42
C THR A 58 -15.58 25.30 24.01
N PHE A 59 -14.78 24.82 24.95
CA PHE A 59 -13.84 23.71 24.70
C PHE A 59 -14.55 22.38 24.48
N THR A 60 -15.67 22.14 25.17
CA THR A 60 -16.50 20.95 24.92
C THR A 60 -17.05 20.95 23.51
N LEU A 61 -17.60 22.08 23.04
CA LEU A 61 -18.11 22.19 21.68
C LEU A 61 -17.00 21.96 20.65
N LEU A 62 -15.84 22.61 20.82
CA LEU A 62 -14.68 22.41 19.95
C LEU A 62 -14.20 20.95 19.96
N GLY A 63 -14.17 20.32 21.13
CA GLY A 63 -13.76 18.92 21.30
C GLY A 63 -14.70 17.95 20.58
N VAL A 64 -16.02 18.16 20.70
CA VAL A 64 -17.03 17.36 20.00
C VAL A 64 -16.91 17.54 18.49
N SER A 65 -16.80 18.78 18.00
CA SER A 65 -16.61 19.05 16.57
C SER A 65 -15.35 18.37 16.04
N LEU A 66 -14.22 18.47 16.75
CA LEU A 66 -12.96 17.84 16.35
C LEU A 66 -13.06 16.31 16.33
N ALA A 67 -13.74 15.71 17.30
CA ALA A 67 -13.96 14.27 17.35
C ALA A 67 -14.76 13.75 16.15
N ILE A 68 -15.82 14.47 15.75
CA ILE A 68 -16.64 14.14 14.59
C ILE A 68 -15.81 14.21 13.29
N PHE A 69 -15.06 15.30 13.09
CA PHE A 69 -14.19 15.43 11.92
C PHE A 69 -13.11 14.36 11.87
N LEU A 70 -12.53 14.02 13.02
CA LEU A 70 -11.55 12.95 13.11
C LEU A 70 -12.17 11.58 12.76
N GLY A 71 -13.41 11.34 13.17
CA GLY A 71 -14.18 10.15 12.79
C GLY A 71 -14.30 10.01 11.27
N PHE A 72 -14.80 11.04 10.58
CA PHE A 72 -14.91 11.04 9.11
C PHE A 72 -13.55 10.86 8.43
N ARG A 73 -12.52 11.58 8.89
CA ARG A 73 -11.17 11.47 8.35
C ARG A 73 -10.59 10.07 8.50
N ASN A 74 -10.82 9.42 9.65
CA ASN A 74 -10.36 8.07 9.91
C ASN A 74 -11.05 7.06 9.00
N SER A 75 -12.37 7.16 8.82
CA SER A 75 -13.11 6.28 7.91
C SER A 75 -12.56 6.34 6.49
N VAL A 76 -12.41 7.54 5.92
CA VAL A 76 -11.87 7.71 4.55
C VAL A 76 -10.42 7.21 4.45
N SER A 77 -9.59 7.46 5.47
CA SER A 77 -8.20 6.99 5.50
C SER A 77 -8.13 5.46 5.56
N TYR A 78 -9.04 4.83 6.32
CA TYR A 78 -9.15 3.39 6.44
C TYR A 78 -9.62 2.76 5.13
N ASP A 79 -10.65 3.32 4.50
CA ASP A 79 -11.17 2.84 3.21
C ASP A 79 -10.10 2.88 2.13
N ARG A 80 -9.30 3.96 2.06
CA ARG A 80 -8.17 4.07 1.12
C ARG A 80 -7.09 3.01 1.39
N PHE A 81 -6.78 2.74 2.66
CA PHE A 81 -5.84 1.67 3.02
C PHE A 81 -6.37 0.29 2.61
N TRP A 82 -7.66 0.05 2.86
CA TRP A 82 -8.32 -1.21 2.51
C TRP A 82 -8.43 -1.40 1.00
N GLU A 83 -8.73 -0.34 0.25
CA GLU A 83 -8.72 -0.34 -1.22
C GLU A 83 -7.37 -0.73 -1.79
N ALA A 84 -6.28 -0.09 -1.34
CA ALA A 84 -4.94 -0.47 -1.76
C ALA A 84 -4.64 -1.95 -1.46
N ARG A 85 -5.09 -2.46 -0.30
CA ARG A 85 -4.93 -3.88 0.06
C ARG A 85 -5.72 -4.82 -0.87
N LYS A 86 -6.93 -4.43 -1.27
CA LYS A 86 -7.77 -5.16 -2.24
C LYS A 86 -7.11 -5.20 -3.62
N LEU A 87 -6.61 -4.06 -4.12
CA LEU A 87 -5.91 -3.99 -5.42
C LEU A 87 -4.69 -4.91 -5.45
N TRP A 88 -3.84 -4.89 -4.42
CA TRP A 88 -2.73 -5.84 -4.29
C TRP A 88 -3.16 -7.31 -4.19
N GLY A 89 -4.33 -7.57 -3.59
CA GLY A 89 -4.96 -8.89 -3.59
C GLY A 89 -5.42 -9.31 -4.98
N GLY A 90 -5.96 -8.38 -5.76
CA GLY A 90 -6.35 -8.56 -7.16
C GLY A 90 -5.18 -9.03 -8.02
N VAL A 91 -4.03 -8.34 -7.95
CA VAL A 91 -2.80 -8.74 -8.67
C VAL A 91 -2.42 -10.19 -8.37
N LEU A 92 -2.46 -10.62 -7.10
CA LEU A 92 -2.16 -12.00 -6.72
C LEU A 92 -3.16 -13.01 -7.32
N ILE A 93 -4.45 -12.67 -7.31
CA ILE A 93 -5.52 -13.54 -7.84
C ILE A 93 -5.37 -13.67 -9.35
N VAL A 94 -5.19 -12.56 -10.06
CA VAL A 94 -5.00 -12.50 -11.51
C VAL A 94 -3.76 -13.31 -11.92
N ASN A 95 -2.60 -13.06 -11.30
CA ASN A 95 -1.38 -13.80 -11.58
C ASN A 95 -1.58 -15.31 -11.42
N ARG A 96 -2.15 -15.76 -10.29
CA ARG A 96 -2.45 -17.19 -10.06
C ARG A 96 -3.41 -17.76 -11.10
N SER A 97 -4.41 -16.98 -11.51
CA SER A 97 -5.41 -17.39 -12.50
C SER A 97 -4.77 -17.62 -13.87
N ILE A 98 -3.94 -16.67 -14.33
CA ILE A 98 -3.22 -16.74 -15.61
C ILE A 98 -2.23 -17.91 -15.58
N THR A 99 -1.39 -18.01 -14.55
CA THR A 99 -0.41 -19.11 -14.44
C THR A 99 -1.10 -20.47 -14.43
N ARG A 100 -2.21 -20.63 -13.68
CA ARG A 100 -2.98 -21.89 -13.67
C ARG A 100 -3.55 -22.20 -15.05
N GLN A 101 -4.12 -21.23 -15.76
CA GLN A 101 -4.67 -21.45 -17.10
C GLN A 101 -3.60 -21.87 -18.10
N LEU A 102 -2.45 -21.19 -18.10
CA LEU A 102 -1.34 -21.51 -19.00
C LEU A 102 -0.69 -22.86 -18.69
N LEU A 103 -0.46 -23.20 -17.42
CA LEU A 103 0.04 -24.52 -17.04
C LEU A 103 -0.94 -25.65 -17.39
N SER A 104 -2.25 -25.36 -17.41
CA SER A 104 -3.26 -26.35 -17.80
C SER A 104 -3.38 -26.51 -19.31
N ALA A 105 -3.30 -25.41 -20.06
CA ALA A 105 -3.44 -25.40 -21.51
C ALA A 105 -2.16 -25.82 -22.24
N VAL A 106 -0.99 -25.35 -21.77
CA VAL A 106 0.30 -25.55 -22.43
C VAL A 106 1.42 -25.86 -21.41
N PRO A 107 1.38 -27.04 -20.76
CA PRO A 107 2.22 -27.37 -19.59
C PRO A 107 3.73 -27.39 -19.83
N ARG A 108 4.19 -27.60 -21.07
CA ARG A 108 5.62 -27.76 -21.40
C ARG A 108 6.16 -26.69 -22.36
N HIS A 109 5.44 -25.59 -22.55
CA HIS A 109 5.88 -24.51 -23.44
C HIS A 109 6.89 -23.60 -22.73
N PRO A 110 8.01 -23.23 -23.37
CA PRO A 110 8.99 -22.32 -22.77
C PRO A 110 8.37 -20.95 -22.42
N LEU A 111 7.41 -20.48 -23.23
CA LEU A 111 6.71 -19.21 -22.96
C LEU A 111 5.83 -19.26 -21.72
N THR A 112 5.39 -20.43 -21.25
CA THR A 112 4.59 -20.56 -20.02
C THR A 112 5.41 -20.17 -18.79
N ALA A 113 6.65 -20.66 -18.70
CA ALA A 113 7.57 -20.31 -17.62
C ALA A 113 7.94 -18.82 -17.68
N GLN A 114 8.29 -18.33 -18.88
CA GLN A 114 8.61 -16.91 -19.09
C GLN A 114 7.44 -15.98 -18.72
N THR A 115 6.20 -16.37 -19.03
CA THR A 115 5.01 -15.60 -18.66
C THR A 115 4.83 -15.56 -17.14
N ALA A 116 5.07 -16.68 -16.44
CA ALA A 116 5.01 -16.71 -14.98
C ALA A 116 6.08 -15.82 -14.32
N ASP A 117 7.30 -15.81 -14.88
CA ASP A 117 8.38 -14.93 -14.42
C ASP A 117 8.04 -13.45 -14.66
N LEU A 118 7.48 -13.10 -15.82
CA LEU A 118 7.02 -11.74 -16.11
C LEU A 118 5.85 -11.29 -15.22
N LEU A 119 4.91 -12.17 -14.88
CA LEU A 119 3.85 -11.86 -13.92
C LEU A 119 4.42 -11.53 -12.52
N CYS A 120 5.49 -12.23 -12.12
CA CYS A 120 6.23 -11.91 -10.90
C CYS A 120 7.00 -10.59 -11.04
N ALA A 121 7.65 -10.37 -12.18
CA ALA A 121 8.37 -9.14 -12.49
C ALA A 121 7.44 -7.92 -12.43
N PHE A 122 6.23 -8.03 -12.97
CA PHE A 122 5.20 -6.99 -12.88
C PHE A 122 4.90 -6.61 -11.43
N ALA A 123 4.69 -7.59 -10.54
CA ALA A 123 4.43 -7.33 -9.13
C ALA A 123 5.60 -6.62 -8.43
N TYR A 124 6.85 -7.00 -8.74
CA TYR A 124 8.03 -6.32 -8.20
C TYR A 124 8.22 -4.92 -8.77
N ALA A 125 8.02 -4.73 -10.08
CA ALA A 125 8.09 -3.43 -10.74
C ALA A 125 7.03 -2.47 -10.19
N LEU A 126 5.80 -2.94 -9.98
CA LEU A 126 4.73 -2.14 -9.38
C LEU A 126 5.07 -1.74 -7.94
N LYS A 127 5.62 -2.68 -7.15
CA LYS A 127 6.11 -2.40 -5.79
C LYS A 127 7.20 -1.33 -5.81
N ALA A 128 8.15 -1.44 -6.73
CA ALA A 128 9.28 -0.53 -6.88
C ALA A 128 8.79 0.88 -7.24
N GLN A 129 7.90 0.98 -8.24
CA GLN A 129 7.31 2.24 -8.69
C GLN A 129 6.56 2.95 -7.56
N LEU A 130 5.73 2.23 -6.80
CA LEU A 130 4.96 2.79 -5.68
C LEU A 130 5.83 3.23 -4.50
N ARG A 131 7.06 2.73 -4.41
CA ARG A 131 8.03 3.08 -3.36
C ARG A 131 9.12 4.04 -3.83
N HIS A 132 9.13 4.40 -5.10
CA HIS A 132 10.23 5.15 -5.73
C HIS A 132 11.60 4.47 -5.52
N GLU A 133 11.62 3.13 -5.55
CA GLU A 133 12.83 2.32 -5.53
C GLU A 133 13.33 2.14 -6.97
N HIS A 134 14.56 2.58 -7.28
CA HIS A 134 15.14 2.49 -8.63
C HIS A 134 15.89 1.18 -8.88
N ASP A 135 16.45 0.57 -7.83
CA ASP A 135 17.25 -0.64 -7.95
C ASP A 135 16.46 -1.85 -7.47
N CYS A 136 15.87 -2.58 -8.41
CA CYS A 136 15.18 -3.83 -8.12
C CYS A 136 15.98 -5.01 -8.66
N GLN A 137 16.88 -5.52 -7.83
CA GLN A 137 17.66 -6.74 -8.10
C GLN A 137 16.78 -7.94 -8.49
N HIS A 138 15.53 -8.00 -7.99
CA HIS A 138 14.57 -9.03 -8.40
C HIS A 138 14.19 -8.96 -9.89
N LEU A 139 14.18 -7.77 -10.50
CA LEU A 139 13.92 -7.62 -11.92
C LEU A 139 15.06 -8.18 -12.78
N LEU A 140 16.31 -8.07 -12.33
CA LEU A 140 17.48 -8.66 -13.01
C LEU A 140 17.37 -10.19 -13.13
N ARG A 141 16.71 -10.84 -12.16
CA ARG A 141 16.51 -12.29 -12.17
C ARG A 141 15.32 -12.75 -13.02
N LEU A 142 14.26 -11.93 -13.09
CA LEU A 142 12.97 -12.32 -13.66
C LEU A 142 12.75 -11.83 -15.09
N LEU A 143 13.39 -10.72 -15.48
CA LEU A 143 13.27 -10.18 -16.82
C LEU A 143 14.29 -10.82 -17.78
N PRO A 144 13.92 -11.06 -19.05
CA PRO A 144 14.87 -11.36 -20.09
C PRO A 144 15.89 -10.22 -20.23
N ALA A 145 17.16 -10.55 -20.49
CA ALA A 145 18.23 -9.57 -20.62
C ALA A 145 17.93 -8.48 -21.67
N SER A 146 17.21 -8.82 -22.74
CA SER A 146 16.81 -7.89 -23.79
C SER A 146 15.83 -6.80 -23.35
N MET A 147 15.14 -6.98 -22.21
CA MET A 147 14.11 -6.05 -21.72
C MET A 147 14.61 -5.17 -20.57
N LEU A 148 15.76 -5.49 -19.97
CA LEU A 148 16.25 -4.80 -18.79
C LEU A 148 16.44 -3.30 -19.04
N ASP A 149 17.10 -2.95 -20.14
CA ASP A 149 17.37 -1.56 -20.50
C ASP A 149 16.07 -0.79 -20.79
N GLU A 150 15.12 -1.42 -21.50
CA GLU A 150 13.82 -0.81 -21.81
C GLU A 150 13.02 -0.55 -20.53
N VAL A 151 12.96 -1.53 -19.61
CA VAL A 151 12.20 -1.41 -18.36
C VAL A 151 12.84 -0.41 -17.40
N GLN A 152 14.16 -0.35 -17.33
CA GLN A 152 14.88 0.61 -16.48
C GLN A 152 14.77 2.05 -17.01
N ALA A 153 14.78 2.23 -18.34
CA ALA A 153 14.62 3.55 -18.94
C ALA A 153 13.15 4.02 -18.98
N ALA A 154 12.19 3.10 -18.84
CA ALA A 154 10.77 3.42 -18.93
C ALA A 154 10.28 4.25 -17.73
N ARG A 155 9.49 5.29 -18.02
CA ARG A 155 8.75 6.05 -17.01
C ARG A 155 7.75 5.18 -16.24
N PHE A 156 7.19 4.17 -16.90
CA PHE A 156 6.19 3.26 -16.35
C PHE A 156 6.58 1.80 -16.60
N ALA A 157 7.59 1.33 -15.87
CA ALA A 157 8.11 -0.04 -15.97
C ALA A 157 7.05 -1.16 -15.98
N PRO A 158 6.02 -1.17 -15.09
CA PRO A 158 4.99 -2.21 -15.09
C PRO A 158 4.16 -2.25 -16.37
N ALA A 159 3.93 -1.11 -17.03
CA ALA A 159 3.17 -1.05 -18.27
C ALA A 159 3.93 -1.72 -19.43
N ILE A 160 5.25 -1.57 -19.48
CA ILE A 160 6.11 -2.26 -20.47
C ILE A 160 6.05 -3.78 -20.25
N ILE A 161 6.13 -4.22 -18.99
CA ILE A 161 6.02 -5.64 -18.64
C ILE A 161 4.64 -6.19 -19.03
N LEU A 162 3.57 -5.43 -18.79
CA LEU A 162 2.20 -5.81 -19.14
C LEU A 162 2.02 -5.93 -20.66
N ARG A 163 2.58 -4.99 -21.43
CA ARG A 163 2.61 -5.08 -22.91
C ARG A 163 3.29 -6.36 -23.36
N ARG A 164 4.45 -6.71 -22.78
CA ARG A 164 5.15 -7.94 -23.13
C ARG A 164 4.34 -9.19 -22.78
N LEU A 165 3.66 -9.21 -21.64
CA LEU A 165 2.77 -10.32 -21.28
C LEU A 165 1.70 -10.55 -22.37
N GLY A 166 1.09 -9.48 -22.87
CA GLY A 166 0.14 -9.55 -23.99
C GLY A 166 0.78 -10.10 -25.28
N GLU A 167 1.98 -9.63 -25.63
CA GLU A 167 2.74 -10.12 -26.80
C GLU A 167 3.05 -11.62 -26.71
N LEU A 168 3.46 -12.12 -25.53
CA LEU A 168 3.75 -13.55 -25.33
C LEU A 168 2.48 -14.41 -25.43
N ILE A 169 1.38 -13.93 -24.86
CA ILE A 169 0.09 -14.64 -24.92
C ILE A 169 -0.45 -14.66 -26.35
N GLN A 170 -0.29 -13.57 -27.10
CA GLN A 170 -0.62 -13.53 -28.52
C GLN A 170 0.29 -14.45 -29.35
N GLN A 171 1.58 -14.52 -29.04
CA GLN A 171 2.50 -15.43 -29.72
C GLN A 171 2.09 -16.90 -29.54
N MET A 172 1.73 -17.31 -28.32
CA MET A 172 1.21 -18.66 -28.06
C MET A 172 -0.07 -18.96 -28.85
N GLN A 173 -0.91 -17.95 -29.08
CA GLN A 173 -2.11 -18.10 -29.91
C GLN A 173 -1.74 -18.28 -31.39
N ARG A 174 -0.79 -17.49 -31.92
CA ARG A 174 -0.32 -17.60 -33.31
C ARG A 174 0.37 -18.92 -33.60
N GLU A 175 1.05 -19.47 -32.61
CA GLU A 175 1.68 -20.81 -32.66
C GLU A 175 0.65 -21.95 -32.55
N GLY A 176 -0.64 -21.65 -32.36
CA GLY A 176 -1.72 -22.62 -32.23
C GLY A 176 -1.74 -23.36 -30.89
N CYS A 177 -0.97 -22.90 -29.90
CA CYS A 177 -0.89 -23.52 -28.57
C CYS A 177 -2.13 -23.25 -27.71
N ILE A 178 -2.81 -22.13 -27.94
CA ILE A 178 -4.06 -21.76 -27.26
C ILE A 178 -5.11 -21.32 -28.28
N SER A 179 -6.37 -21.60 -28.00
CA SER A 179 -7.48 -21.18 -28.86
C SER A 179 -7.78 -19.69 -28.73
N GLU A 180 -8.52 -19.12 -29.68
CA GLU A 180 -8.93 -17.71 -29.64
C GLU A 180 -9.75 -17.38 -28.38
N LEU A 181 -10.63 -18.29 -27.94
CA LEU A 181 -11.40 -18.13 -26.71
C LEU A 181 -10.51 -18.13 -25.46
N GLN A 182 -9.47 -18.97 -25.43
CA GLN A 182 -8.50 -18.99 -24.33
C GLN A 182 -7.66 -17.73 -24.31
N TRP A 183 -7.23 -17.24 -25.49
CA TRP A 183 -6.52 -15.99 -25.64
C TRP A 183 -7.35 -14.80 -25.12
N GLN A 184 -8.60 -14.63 -25.57
CA GLN A 184 -9.49 -13.57 -25.08
C GLN A 184 -9.71 -13.65 -23.56
N ALA A 185 -9.84 -14.85 -23.00
CA ALA A 185 -10.03 -15.04 -21.57
C ALA A 185 -8.78 -14.67 -20.73
N LEU A 186 -7.58 -14.84 -21.30
CA LEU A 186 -6.32 -14.44 -20.70
C LEU A 186 -6.09 -12.93 -20.84
N ASP A 187 -6.35 -12.37 -22.02
CA ASP A 187 -6.18 -10.95 -22.33
C ASP A 187 -7.09 -10.08 -21.44
N ARG A 188 -8.36 -10.49 -21.28
CA ARG A 188 -9.30 -9.84 -20.35
C ARG A 188 -8.80 -9.78 -18.90
N LYS A 189 -7.91 -10.70 -18.48
CA LYS A 189 -7.31 -10.67 -17.14
C LYS A 189 -6.12 -9.71 -17.03
N LEU A 190 -5.47 -9.37 -18.14
CA LEU A 190 -4.40 -8.37 -18.16
C LEU A 190 -4.95 -6.95 -18.00
N ASP A 191 -6.21 -6.72 -18.41
CA ASP A 191 -6.90 -5.43 -18.30
C ASP A 191 -7.50 -5.15 -16.91
N THR A 192 -7.59 -6.16 -16.04
CA THR A 192 -8.23 -6.09 -14.71
C THR A 192 -7.24 -5.92 -13.58
#